data_AF-R9BA96-F1
#
_entry.id   AF-R9BA96-F1
#
_cell.length_a   1.000
_cell.length_b   1.000
_cell.length_c   1.000
_cell.angle_alpha   90.00
_cell.angle_beta   90.00
_cell.angle_gamma   90.00
#
_symmetry.space_group_name_H-M   'P 1'
#
loop_
_entity.id
_entity.type
_entity.pdbx_description
1 polymer ?
#
loop_
_entity_poly.entity_id
_entity_poly.type
_entity_poly.pdbx_seq_one_letter_code
_entity_poly.pdbx_strand_id
1 'polypeptide(L)'
;MGCNIRTRKKQNKNQIKSSRNKVISNVADGSIVNGSKDAVNGGQIKNISDSIKNSIGGNTTVNPDGSISTNNIGGTGENNINDAISNVKDAATKAKTTVTEGDNIVVKETTNKDGSTNYEVSTKKDLNLDSITTADTVLNDKGLTIKDGPSITKDGINAGNKVITNVADGSIANGSKDAVNGGQIKNISDSIKNSIGGNTTVNPDGSISTNNIGGTGKDNINDAIKSVDDKVTTGVNDLTNKGLNFAGNAGVDVHRKLGEKLNIVGGADAATAED
;
A
#
# COMPACT_ATOMS: atom_id res chain seq x y z
N MET A 1 -109.62 29.66 71.63
CA MET A 1 -109.19 29.67 70.21
C MET A 1 -108.28 30.86 70.01
N GLY A 2 -107.03 30.80 69.60
CA GLY A 2 -106.15 29.71 69.22
C GLY A 2 -104.87 30.34 68.68
N CYS A 3 -103.82 29.54 68.62
CA CYS A 3 -102.73 29.65 67.66
C CYS A 3 -101.68 30.77 67.84
N ASN A 4 -100.49 30.29 68.21
CA ASN A 4 -99.28 30.24 67.38
C ASN A 4 -98.09 31.00 67.94
N ILE A 5 -97.31 30.29 68.75
CA ILE A 5 -95.93 30.64 69.11
C ILE A 5 -95.10 30.43 67.83
N ARG A 6 -94.80 31.52 67.11
CA ARG A 6 -93.73 31.54 66.11
C ARG A 6 -92.44 32.01 66.77
N THR A 7 -91.62 31.07 67.24
CA THR A 7 -90.21 31.34 67.50
C THR A 7 -89.48 31.51 66.16
N ARG A 8 -89.28 32.75 65.73
CA ARG A 8 -88.40 33.07 64.61
C ARG A 8 -86.97 32.64 64.99
N LYS A 9 -86.48 31.52 64.46
CA LYS A 9 -85.04 31.25 64.41
C LYS A 9 -84.39 32.39 63.63
N LYS A 10 -83.71 33.30 64.31
CA LYS A 10 -82.80 34.25 63.66
C LYS A 10 -81.70 33.41 63.00
N GLN A 11 -81.79 33.21 61.69
CA GLN A 11 -80.61 32.80 60.95
C GLN A 11 -79.61 33.94 61.08
N ASN A 12 -78.52 33.71 61.82
CA ASN A 12 -77.35 34.58 61.86
C ASN A 12 -76.61 34.45 60.51
N LYS A 13 -77.29 34.84 59.44
CA LYS A 13 -76.66 35.10 58.16
C LYS A 13 -76.04 36.49 58.29
N ASN A 14 -74.80 36.54 58.78
CA ASN A 14 -73.94 37.72 58.67
C ASN A 14 -73.62 37.93 57.17
N GLN A 15 -74.63 38.36 56.42
CA GLN A 15 -74.47 38.76 55.03
C GLN A 15 -73.93 40.18 55.01
N ILE A 16 -72.74 40.33 54.44
CA ILE A 16 -72.19 41.65 54.14
C ILE A 16 -72.98 42.21 52.96
N LYS A 17 -73.97 43.07 53.23
CA LYS A 17 -74.75 43.78 52.19
C LYS A 17 -74.15 45.18 51.98
N SER A 18 -73.32 45.36 50.95
CA SER A 18 -72.73 46.66 50.60
C SER A 18 -72.64 46.84 49.08
N SER A 19 -72.86 48.06 48.60
CA SER A 19 -72.76 48.46 47.18
C SER A 19 -71.33 48.81 46.73
N ARG A 20 -70.34 48.71 47.63
CA ARG A 20 -68.91 48.93 47.36
C ARG A 20 -68.09 47.78 47.95
N ASN A 21 -66.93 47.49 47.35
CA ASN A 21 -66.00 46.47 47.83
C ASN A 21 -65.48 46.81 49.23
N LYS A 22 -65.34 45.81 50.12
CA LYS A 22 -64.81 45.96 51.48
C LYS A 22 -63.74 44.92 51.79
N VAL A 23 -62.70 45.33 52.51
CA VAL A 23 -61.75 44.41 53.15
C VAL A 23 -62.40 43.80 54.39
N ILE A 24 -62.25 42.49 54.57
CA ILE A 24 -62.68 41.77 55.78
C ILE A 24 -61.44 41.57 56.65
N SER A 25 -61.40 42.20 57.81
CA SER A 25 -60.29 42.11 58.77
C SER A 25 -60.57 41.10 59.89
N ASN A 26 -59.52 40.67 60.61
CA ASN A 26 -59.57 39.74 61.75
C ASN A 26 -60.10 38.33 61.42
N VAL A 27 -59.83 37.85 60.20
CA VAL A 27 -60.15 36.48 59.80
C VAL A 27 -59.06 35.55 60.33
N ALA A 28 -59.41 34.67 61.28
CA ALA A 28 -58.53 33.60 61.74
C ALA A 28 -58.23 32.60 60.62
N ASP A 29 -57.18 31.78 60.76
CA ASP A 29 -56.86 30.73 59.81
C ASP A 29 -58.04 29.76 59.66
N GLY A 30 -58.54 29.60 58.44
CA GLY A 30 -59.58 28.62 58.10
C GLY A 30 -59.00 27.24 57.83
N SER A 31 -59.79 26.18 57.92
CA SER A 31 -59.29 24.84 57.59
C SER A 31 -59.05 24.65 56.07
N ILE A 32 -57.84 24.23 55.67
CA ILE A 32 -57.48 23.88 54.27
C ILE A 32 -57.57 22.35 54.12
N VAL A 33 -58.79 21.86 54.02
CA VAL A 33 -59.08 20.44 53.78
C VAL A 33 -60.21 20.32 52.76
N ASN A 34 -60.30 19.17 52.09
CA ASN A 34 -61.38 18.91 51.15
C ASN A 34 -62.76 19.07 51.83
N GLY A 35 -63.66 19.84 51.22
CA GLY A 35 -65.00 20.10 51.75
C GLY A 35 -65.13 21.23 52.77
N SER A 36 -64.04 21.88 53.19
CA SER A 36 -64.08 23.04 54.10
C SER A 36 -64.96 24.18 53.55
N LYS A 37 -65.63 24.90 54.46
CA LYS A 37 -66.43 26.10 54.18
C LYS A 37 -65.90 27.34 54.89
N ASP A 38 -64.75 27.21 55.54
CA ASP A 38 -64.12 28.32 56.25
C ASP A 38 -63.57 29.35 55.26
N ALA A 39 -63.59 30.61 55.68
CA ALA A 39 -62.84 31.64 54.96
C ALA A 39 -61.34 31.46 55.25
N VAL A 40 -60.50 31.52 54.21
CA VAL A 40 -59.04 31.55 54.35
C VAL A 40 -58.53 32.99 54.32
N ASN A 41 -57.45 33.26 55.03
CA ASN A 41 -56.85 34.60 55.10
C ASN A 41 -55.57 34.72 54.26
N GLY A 42 -55.03 35.94 54.17
CA GLY A 42 -53.83 36.23 53.38
C GLY A 42 -52.56 35.53 53.87
N GLY A 43 -52.45 35.23 55.17
CA GLY A 43 -51.30 34.49 55.73
C GLY A 43 -51.25 33.05 55.21
N GLN A 44 -52.41 32.38 55.17
CA GLN A 44 -52.53 31.03 54.62
C GLN A 44 -52.25 30.98 53.11
N ILE A 45 -52.78 31.95 52.35
CA ILE A 45 -52.52 32.06 50.91
C ILE A 45 -51.04 32.32 50.66
N LYS A 46 -50.40 33.20 51.45
CA LYS A 46 -48.96 33.47 51.34
C LYS A 46 -48.12 32.22 51.61
N ASN A 47 -48.46 31.42 52.62
CA ASN A 47 -47.78 30.15 52.90
C ASN A 47 -47.88 29.17 51.71
N ILE A 48 -49.06 29.07 51.09
CA ILE A 48 -49.26 28.25 49.87
C ILE A 48 -48.40 28.79 48.72
N SER A 49 -48.44 30.10 48.47
CA SER A 49 -47.66 30.73 47.39
C SER A 49 -46.16 30.58 47.60
N ASP A 50 -45.66 30.72 48.83
CA ASP A 50 -44.25 30.49 49.18
C ASP A 50 -43.85 29.02 48.98
N SER A 51 -44.75 28.08 49.29
CA SER A 51 -44.54 26.65 49.02
C SER A 51 -44.39 26.38 47.52
N ILE A 52 -45.27 26.95 46.68
CA ILE A 52 -45.19 26.83 45.22
C ILE A 52 -43.90 27.47 44.69
N LYS A 53 -43.55 28.68 45.16
CA LYS A 53 -42.30 29.37 44.83
C LYS A 53 -41.10 28.46 45.08
N ASN A 54 -41.03 27.86 46.27
CA ASN A 54 -39.90 27.00 46.65
C ASN A 54 -39.89 25.68 45.86
N SER A 55 -41.06 25.16 45.50
CA SER A 55 -41.18 23.96 44.67
C SER A 55 -40.73 24.18 43.23
N ILE A 56 -40.97 25.37 42.65
CA ILE A 56 -40.45 25.73 41.33
C ILE A 56 -38.95 26.06 41.42
N GLY A 57 -38.55 26.72 42.51
CA GLY A 57 -37.16 27.10 42.78
C GLY A 57 -36.67 28.27 41.94
N GLY A 58 -35.34 28.40 41.81
CA GLY A 58 -34.69 29.44 41.02
C GLY A 58 -35.06 30.87 41.46
N ASN A 59 -35.31 31.75 40.48
CA ASN A 59 -35.66 33.16 40.71
C ASN A 59 -37.18 33.38 40.89
N THR A 60 -37.93 32.35 41.24
CA THR A 60 -39.39 32.47 41.45
C THR A 60 -39.68 33.39 42.63
N THR A 61 -40.68 34.27 42.50
CA THR A 61 -41.09 35.22 43.55
C THR A 61 -42.60 35.25 43.71
N VAL A 62 -43.05 35.55 44.93
CA VAL A 62 -44.45 35.86 45.24
C VAL A 62 -44.57 37.37 45.32
N ASN A 63 -45.36 37.97 44.43
CA ASN A 63 -45.58 39.41 44.37
C ASN A 63 -46.48 39.89 45.52
N PRO A 64 -46.50 41.19 45.83
CA PRO A 64 -47.36 41.74 46.87
C PRO A 64 -48.87 41.48 46.68
N ASP A 65 -49.32 41.29 45.44
CA ASP A 65 -50.71 40.95 45.10
C ASP A 65 -51.03 39.45 45.20
N GLY A 66 -50.05 38.63 45.59
CA GLY A 66 -50.16 37.17 45.70
C GLY A 66 -49.92 36.40 44.41
N SER A 67 -49.72 37.07 43.27
CA SER A 67 -49.33 36.42 42.02
C SER A 67 -47.92 35.84 42.10
N ILE A 68 -47.65 34.80 41.30
CA ILE A 68 -46.33 34.16 41.23
C ILE A 68 -45.66 34.59 39.92
N SER A 69 -44.44 35.11 40.04
CA SER A 69 -43.60 35.47 38.90
C SER A 69 -42.37 34.58 38.86
N THR A 70 -42.15 33.93 37.74
CA THR A 70 -41.05 33.02 37.47
C THR A 70 -40.16 33.60 36.37
N ASN A 71 -38.84 33.52 36.54
CA ASN A 71 -37.88 33.79 35.48
C ASN A 71 -36.68 32.86 35.63
N ASN A 72 -35.99 32.60 34.53
CA ASN A 72 -34.72 31.87 34.50
C ASN A 72 -34.76 30.53 35.27
N ILE A 73 -35.81 29.73 35.08
CA ILE A 73 -35.96 28.44 35.77
C ILE A 73 -34.78 27.54 35.39
N GLY A 74 -34.05 27.05 36.40
CA GLY A 74 -32.88 26.18 36.19
C GLY A 74 -31.72 26.83 35.43
N GLY A 75 -31.67 28.16 35.33
CA GLY A 75 -30.62 28.87 34.58
C GLY A 75 -30.81 28.85 33.05
N THR A 76 -31.99 28.45 32.57
CA THR A 76 -32.30 28.29 31.13
C THR A 76 -32.67 29.60 30.43
N GLY A 77 -32.90 30.68 31.19
CA GLY A 77 -33.50 31.92 30.69
C GLY A 77 -35.02 31.91 30.58
N GLU A 78 -35.68 30.76 30.72
CA GLU A 78 -37.11 30.60 30.47
C GLU A 78 -37.99 30.91 31.68
N ASN A 79 -39.23 31.33 31.43
CA ASN A 79 -40.18 31.78 32.45
C ASN A 79 -41.21 30.72 32.89
N ASN A 80 -41.23 29.54 32.26
CA ASN A 80 -42.10 28.43 32.68
C ASN A 80 -41.37 27.08 32.55
N ILE A 81 -41.88 26.07 33.26
CA ILE A 81 -41.20 24.77 33.40
C ILE A 81 -41.11 24.03 32.07
N ASN A 82 -42.15 24.09 31.23
CA ASN A 82 -42.17 23.40 29.94
C ASN A 82 -41.04 23.91 29.03
N ASP A 83 -40.94 25.24 28.92
CA ASP A 83 -39.96 25.86 28.04
C ASP A 83 -38.54 25.67 28.57
N ALA A 84 -38.33 25.73 29.89
CA ALA A 84 -37.05 25.42 30.51
C ALA A 84 -36.59 23.98 30.20
N ILE A 85 -37.50 22.99 30.30
CA ILE A 85 -37.20 21.59 29.95
C ILE A 85 -36.91 21.46 28.45
N SER A 86 -37.68 22.13 27.59
CA SER A 86 -37.43 22.14 26.14
C SER A 86 -36.06 22.73 25.82
N ASN A 87 -35.67 23.83 26.47
CA ASN A 87 -34.38 24.48 26.31
C ASN A 87 -33.22 23.53 26.68
N VAL A 88 -33.34 22.80 27.79
CA VAL A 88 -32.34 21.78 28.19
C VAL A 88 -32.27 20.63 27.19
N LYS A 89 -33.42 20.14 26.70
CA LYS A 89 -33.47 19.08 25.68
C LYS A 89 -32.83 19.53 24.37
N ASP A 90 -33.08 20.76 23.94
CA ASP A 90 -32.50 21.35 22.76
C ASP A 90 -30.99 21.55 22.92
N ALA A 91 -30.54 22.03 24.08
CA ALA A 91 -29.13 22.16 24.41
C ALA A 91 -28.43 20.79 24.38
N ALA A 92 -29.04 19.75 24.98
CA ALA A 92 -28.51 18.39 24.94
C ALA A 92 -28.46 17.82 23.51
N THR A 93 -29.46 18.11 22.69
CA THR A 93 -29.51 17.69 21.28
C THR A 93 -28.41 18.36 20.47
N LYS A 94 -28.23 19.68 20.65
CA LYS A 94 -27.18 20.46 19.98
C LYS A 94 -25.76 20.08 20.44
N ALA A 95 -25.61 19.61 21.68
CA ALA A 95 -24.33 19.14 22.21
C ALA A 95 -23.89 17.78 21.64
N LYS A 96 -24.77 17.03 20.96
CA LYS A 96 -24.42 15.73 20.38
C LYS A 96 -23.40 15.90 19.26
N THR A 97 -22.26 15.24 19.40
CA THR A 97 -21.24 15.15 18.35
C THR A 97 -21.55 13.99 17.41
N THR A 98 -21.20 14.14 16.13
CA THR A 98 -21.32 13.09 15.10
C THR A 98 -19.98 12.82 14.45
N VAL A 99 -19.75 11.57 14.05
CA VAL A 99 -18.59 11.17 13.24
C VAL A 99 -19.11 10.60 11.92
N THR A 100 -18.65 11.12 10.80
CA THR A 100 -19.02 10.67 9.47
C THR A 100 -17.84 9.96 8.81
N GLU A 101 -18.14 8.90 8.06
CA GLU A 101 -17.13 8.21 7.25
C GLU A 101 -16.66 9.10 6.10
N GLY A 102 -15.34 9.17 5.91
CA GLY A 102 -14.73 9.69 4.69
C GLY A 102 -14.32 8.55 3.74
N ASP A 103 -13.64 8.90 2.66
CA ASP A 103 -13.02 7.89 1.79
C ASP A 103 -12.05 7.01 2.57
N ASN A 104 -12.00 5.72 2.22
CA ASN A 104 -11.14 4.73 2.86
C ASN A 104 -11.35 4.49 4.37
N ILE A 105 -12.30 5.16 5.02
CA ILE A 105 -12.61 5.02 6.44
C ILE A 105 -13.94 4.26 6.64
N VAL A 106 -14.01 3.53 7.74
CA VAL A 106 -15.22 2.91 8.30
C VAL A 106 -15.39 3.43 9.72
N VAL A 107 -16.61 3.80 10.09
CA VAL A 107 -17.00 4.28 11.41
C VAL A 107 -18.16 3.43 11.90
N LYS A 108 -17.94 2.71 12.99
CA LYS A 108 -18.96 1.88 13.61
C LYS A 108 -19.44 2.54 14.90
N GLU A 109 -20.72 2.93 14.92
CA GLU A 109 -21.37 3.45 16.13
C GLU A 109 -21.77 2.29 17.07
N THR A 110 -21.46 2.45 18.36
CA THR A 110 -21.91 1.54 19.42
C THR A 110 -22.36 2.32 20.66
N THR A 111 -23.17 1.70 21.51
CA THR A 111 -23.58 2.28 22.81
C THR A 111 -22.74 1.68 23.93
N ASN A 112 -22.15 2.54 24.75
CA ASN A 112 -21.40 2.17 25.94
C ASN A 112 -22.34 1.75 27.08
N LYS A 113 -21.80 1.09 28.10
CA LYS A 113 -22.58 0.65 29.27
C LYS A 113 -23.19 1.82 30.07
N ASP A 114 -22.59 3.00 30.01
CA ASP A 114 -23.07 4.23 30.66
C ASP A 114 -24.13 4.98 29.82
N GLY A 115 -24.51 4.44 28.66
CA GLY A 115 -25.46 5.06 27.74
C GLY A 115 -24.85 6.08 26.78
N SER A 116 -23.54 6.37 26.87
CA SER A 116 -22.86 7.24 25.90
C SER A 116 -22.64 6.54 24.56
N THR A 117 -22.45 7.31 23.50
CA THR A 117 -22.14 6.81 22.15
C THR A 117 -20.63 6.68 21.95
N ASN A 118 -20.17 5.56 21.38
CA ASN A 118 -18.80 5.35 20.93
C ASN A 118 -18.75 5.23 19.40
N TYR A 119 -17.67 5.76 18.80
CA TYR A 119 -17.40 5.66 17.37
C TYR A 119 -16.06 4.96 17.15
N GLU A 120 -16.10 3.71 16.72
CA GLU A 120 -14.91 2.95 16.35
C GLU A 120 -14.52 3.29 14.90
N VAL A 121 -13.39 3.96 14.73
CA VAL A 121 -12.88 4.39 13.42
C VAL A 121 -11.79 3.43 12.96
N SER A 122 -11.88 2.95 11.73
CA SER A 122 -10.91 2.05 11.11
C SER A 122 -10.78 2.35 9.62
N THR A 123 -9.76 1.79 8.97
CA THR A 123 -9.66 1.84 7.51
C THR A 123 -10.52 0.73 6.88
N LYS A 124 -10.95 0.93 5.64
CA LYS A 124 -11.51 -0.15 4.80
C LYS A 124 -10.43 -1.22 4.57
N LYS A 125 -10.87 -2.45 4.25
CA LYS A 125 -9.94 -3.53 3.88
C LYS A 125 -9.25 -3.25 2.55
N ASP A 126 -10.03 -2.75 1.60
CA ASP A 126 -9.57 -2.31 0.28
C ASP A 126 -9.56 -0.77 0.26
N LEU A 127 -8.39 -0.20 -0.01
CA LEU A 127 -8.20 1.25 -0.08
C LEU A 127 -8.13 1.68 -1.54
N ASN A 128 -8.88 2.72 -1.89
CA ASN A 128 -8.75 3.39 -3.18
C ASN A 128 -7.74 4.54 -3.03
N LEU A 129 -6.56 4.41 -3.61
CA LEU A 129 -5.44 5.34 -3.46
C LEU A 129 -4.83 5.68 -4.81
N ASP A 130 -4.41 6.93 -4.99
CA ASP A 130 -3.65 7.34 -6.18
C ASP A 130 -2.18 6.87 -6.10
N SER A 131 -1.60 6.89 -4.90
CA SER A 131 -0.24 6.42 -4.66
C SER A 131 0.02 6.00 -3.21
N ILE A 132 1.02 5.14 -3.02
CA ILE A 132 1.61 4.78 -1.74
C ILE A 132 3.08 5.18 -1.80
N THR A 133 3.53 6.02 -0.86
CA THR A 133 4.94 6.40 -0.74
C THR A 133 5.47 5.98 0.62
N THR A 134 6.55 5.20 0.64
CA THR A 134 7.25 4.76 1.85
C THR A 134 8.74 5.03 1.70
N ALA A 135 9.23 6.08 2.36
CA ALA A 135 10.59 6.59 2.17
C ALA A 135 10.88 6.82 0.66
N ASP A 136 11.83 6.07 0.10
CA ASP A 136 12.25 6.18 -1.29
C ASP A 136 11.43 5.33 -2.28
N THR A 137 10.46 4.56 -1.77
CA THR A 137 9.62 3.67 -2.59
C THR A 137 8.28 4.31 -2.90
N VAL A 138 7.90 4.32 -4.17
CA VAL A 138 6.59 4.80 -4.65
C VAL A 138 5.90 3.69 -5.43
N LEU A 139 4.66 3.38 -5.05
CA LEU A 139 3.72 2.56 -5.83
C LEU A 139 2.56 3.44 -6.29
N ASN A 140 2.34 3.52 -7.59
CA ASN A 140 1.26 4.31 -8.18
C ASN A 140 0.78 3.68 -9.51
N ASP A 141 -0.01 4.44 -10.27
CA ASP A 141 -0.56 4.05 -11.57
C ASP A 141 0.50 3.72 -12.65
N LYS A 142 1.77 4.09 -12.45
CA LYS A 142 2.89 3.75 -13.35
C LYS A 142 3.59 2.44 -12.94
N GLY A 143 3.46 2.02 -11.68
CA GLY A 143 4.11 0.83 -11.11
C GLY A 143 4.89 1.14 -9.83
N LEU A 144 5.96 0.37 -9.59
CA LEU A 144 6.85 0.47 -8.44
C LEU A 144 8.15 1.18 -8.83
N THR A 145 8.55 2.22 -8.08
CA THR A 145 9.84 2.90 -8.26
C THR A 145 10.55 3.02 -6.93
N ILE A 146 11.85 2.72 -6.88
CA ILE A 146 12.73 2.99 -5.75
C ILE A 146 13.72 4.07 -6.19
N LYS A 147 13.78 5.19 -5.46
CA LYS A 147 14.74 6.27 -5.75
C LYS A 147 16.17 5.73 -5.75
N ASP A 148 16.96 6.13 -6.75
CA ASP A 148 18.35 5.68 -6.96
C ASP A 148 18.53 4.14 -7.00
N GLY A 149 17.45 3.44 -7.34
CA GLY A 149 17.33 1.99 -7.31
C GLY A 149 16.55 1.41 -8.49
N PRO A 150 16.14 0.13 -8.38
CA PRO A 150 15.34 -0.52 -9.41
C PRO A 150 13.93 0.06 -9.52
N SER A 151 13.29 -0.14 -10.68
CA SER A 151 11.88 0.13 -10.90
C SER A 151 11.22 -0.97 -11.73
N ILE A 152 9.93 -1.18 -11.51
CA ILE A 152 9.05 -2.06 -12.28
C ILE A 152 7.85 -1.22 -12.68
N THR A 153 7.77 -0.85 -13.94
CA THR A 153 6.74 0.05 -14.47
C THR A 153 6.04 -0.58 -15.68
N LYS A 154 5.03 0.12 -16.21
CA LYS A 154 4.39 -0.26 -17.48
C LYS A 154 5.36 -0.34 -18.66
N ASP A 155 6.49 0.38 -18.60
CA ASP A 155 7.53 0.38 -19.63
C ASP A 155 8.53 -0.79 -19.47
N GLY A 156 8.42 -1.56 -18.39
CA GLY A 156 9.27 -2.72 -18.10
C GLY A 156 10.06 -2.58 -16.79
N ILE A 157 11.18 -3.30 -16.72
CA ILE A 157 12.02 -3.43 -15.53
C ILE A 157 13.34 -2.70 -15.75
N ASN A 158 13.69 -1.79 -14.85
CA ASN A 158 15.00 -1.17 -14.79
C ASN A 158 15.71 -1.63 -13.50
N ALA A 159 16.89 -2.23 -13.63
CA ALA A 159 17.67 -2.71 -12.48
C ALA A 159 18.45 -1.59 -11.75
N GLY A 160 18.44 -0.35 -12.26
CA GLY A 160 19.15 0.77 -11.65
C GLY A 160 20.67 0.58 -11.61
N ASN A 161 21.25 0.05 -12.70
CA ASN A 161 22.67 -0.32 -12.81
C ASN A 161 23.17 -1.31 -11.75
N LYS A 162 22.27 -2.13 -11.18
CA LYS A 162 22.62 -3.19 -10.24
C LYS A 162 22.64 -4.54 -10.95
N VAL A 163 23.47 -5.45 -10.43
CA VAL A 163 23.49 -6.86 -10.87
C VAL A 163 22.21 -7.55 -10.44
N ILE A 164 21.57 -8.28 -11.36
CA ILE A 164 20.45 -9.17 -11.06
C ILE A 164 21.01 -10.56 -10.73
N THR A 165 20.88 -10.98 -9.48
CA THR A 165 21.39 -12.28 -9.00
C THR A 165 20.25 -13.30 -8.84
N ASN A 166 20.59 -14.56 -8.57
CA ASN A 166 19.63 -15.65 -8.37
C ASN A 166 18.70 -15.91 -9.56
N VAL A 167 19.20 -15.66 -10.77
CA VAL A 167 18.52 -16.00 -12.02
C VAL A 167 18.78 -17.48 -12.31
N ALA A 168 17.74 -18.30 -12.23
CA ALA A 168 17.78 -19.70 -12.66
C ALA A 168 18.16 -19.82 -14.15
N ASP A 169 18.62 -21.00 -14.57
CA ASP A 169 18.98 -21.24 -15.97
C ASP A 169 17.75 -21.02 -16.88
N GLY A 170 17.87 -20.06 -17.79
CA GLY A 170 16.84 -19.77 -18.79
C GLY A 170 16.90 -20.72 -19.97
N SER A 171 15.80 -20.94 -20.68
CA SER A 171 15.83 -21.77 -21.88
C SER A 171 16.66 -21.12 -22.99
N ILE A 172 17.63 -21.86 -23.55
CA ILE A 172 18.41 -21.45 -24.74
C ILE A 172 17.82 -22.16 -25.96
N ALA A 173 16.76 -21.58 -26.51
CA ALA A 173 16.05 -22.11 -27.66
C ALA A 173 15.52 -20.97 -28.54
N ASN A 174 15.21 -21.28 -29.80
CA ASN A 174 14.63 -20.31 -30.71
C ASN A 174 13.30 -19.75 -30.15
N GLY A 175 13.20 -18.43 -30.07
CA GLY A 175 12.02 -17.74 -29.54
C GLY A 175 11.95 -17.61 -28.01
N SER A 176 12.91 -18.16 -27.25
CA SER A 176 12.95 -18.01 -25.79
C SER A 176 12.95 -16.54 -25.34
N LYS A 177 12.29 -16.28 -24.21
CA LYS A 177 12.18 -14.97 -23.56
C LYS A 177 12.76 -14.97 -22.15
N ASP A 178 13.42 -16.06 -21.79
CA ASP A 178 14.01 -16.22 -20.46
C ASP A 178 15.33 -15.44 -20.38
N ALA A 179 15.59 -14.85 -19.21
CA ALA A 179 16.91 -14.35 -18.91
C ALA A 179 17.89 -15.52 -18.76
N VAL A 180 19.10 -15.40 -19.32
CA VAL A 180 20.19 -16.37 -19.13
C VAL A 180 21.16 -15.86 -18.09
N ASN A 181 21.76 -16.76 -17.32
CA ASN A 181 22.74 -16.39 -16.30
C ASN A 181 24.19 -16.65 -16.77
N GLY A 182 25.15 -16.22 -15.95
CA GLY A 182 26.57 -16.37 -16.24
C GLY A 182 27.05 -17.82 -16.35
N GLY A 183 26.44 -18.77 -15.63
CA GLY A 183 26.79 -20.19 -15.72
C GLY A 183 26.49 -20.78 -17.10
N GLN A 184 25.37 -20.41 -17.69
CA GLN A 184 25.01 -20.84 -19.04
C GLN A 184 25.94 -20.26 -20.11
N ILE A 185 26.29 -18.97 -20.00
CA ILE A 185 27.24 -18.30 -20.90
C ILE A 185 28.64 -18.94 -20.77
N LYS A 186 29.05 -19.28 -19.54
CA LYS A 186 30.31 -19.97 -19.27
C LYS A 186 30.37 -21.36 -19.93
N ASN A 187 29.30 -22.14 -19.84
CA ASN A 187 29.21 -23.46 -20.50
C ASN A 187 29.37 -23.35 -22.02
N ILE A 188 28.73 -22.36 -22.66
CA ILE A 188 28.90 -22.09 -24.10
C ILE A 188 30.35 -21.70 -24.41
N SER A 189 30.94 -20.81 -23.61
CA SER A 189 32.32 -20.35 -23.79
C SER A 189 33.33 -21.49 -23.67
N ASP A 190 33.14 -22.39 -22.71
CA ASP A 190 33.99 -23.57 -22.54
C ASP A 190 33.82 -24.58 -23.69
N SER A 191 32.60 -24.73 -24.23
CA SER A 191 32.34 -25.53 -25.42
C SER A 191 33.10 -25.00 -26.65
N ILE A 192 33.10 -23.67 -26.85
CA ILE A 192 33.86 -23.03 -27.93
C ILE A 192 35.36 -23.22 -27.73
N LYS A 193 35.87 -22.95 -26.52
CA LYS A 193 37.29 -23.18 -26.16
C LYS A 193 37.73 -24.59 -26.54
N ASN A 194 36.97 -25.60 -26.15
CA ASN A 194 37.30 -27.01 -26.41
C ASN A 194 37.21 -27.34 -27.91
N SER A 195 36.29 -26.72 -28.64
CA SER A 195 36.16 -26.91 -30.09
C SER A 195 37.33 -26.33 -30.89
N ILE A 196 37.90 -25.20 -30.44
CA ILE A 196 39.10 -24.60 -31.05
C ILE A 196 40.37 -25.37 -30.66
N GLY A 197 40.46 -25.79 -29.39
CA GLY A 197 41.61 -26.52 -28.86
C GLY A 197 42.86 -25.64 -28.65
N GLY A 198 44.05 -26.24 -28.77
CA GLY A 198 45.32 -25.55 -28.52
C GLY A 198 45.41 -25.01 -27.09
N ASN A 199 45.97 -23.80 -26.93
CA ASN A 199 46.07 -23.11 -25.65
C ASN A 199 44.92 -22.10 -25.45
N THR A 200 43.74 -22.38 -26.01
CA THR A 200 42.59 -21.48 -25.90
C THR A 200 42.08 -21.40 -24.45
N THR A 201 41.76 -20.20 -23.98
CA THR A 201 41.24 -19.94 -22.63
C THR A 201 39.99 -19.07 -22.67
N VAL A 202 39.14 -19.25 -21.65
CA VAL A 202 38.04 -18.33 -21.35
C VAL A 202 38.49 -17.47 -20.17
N ASN A 203 38.59 -16.17 -20.38
CA ASN A 203 39.02 -15.20 -19.38
C ASN A 203 37.92 -14.93 -18.33
N PRO A 204 38.24 -14.33 -17.17
CA PRO A 204 37.24 -14.04 -16.13
C PRO A 204 36.09 -13.12 -16.57
N ASP A 205 36.32 -12.26 -17.56
CA ASP A 205 35.30 -11.39 -18.16
C ASP A 205 34.44 -12.09 -19.23
N GLY A 206 34.69 -13.38 -19.49
CA GLY A 206 34.00 -14.19 -20.48
C GLY A 206 34.60 -14.11 -21.89
N SER A 207 35.61 -13.27 -22.15
CA SER A 207 36.27 -13.21 -23.45
C SER A 207 37.08 -14.49 -23.73
N ILE A 208 37.22 -14.85 -25.01
CA ILE A 208 38.00 -16.02 -25.45
C ILE A 208 39.33 -15.55 -26.00
N SER A 209 40.42 -16.06 -25.45
CA SER A 209 41.78 -15.86 -25.96
C SER A 209 42.31 -17.16 -26.54
N THR A 210 42.79 -17.11 -27.77
CA THR A 210 43.34 -18.25 -28.50
C THR A 210 44.86 -18.10 -28.62
N ASN A 211 45.59 -19.21 -28.53
CA ASN A 211 47.04 -19.24 -28.72
C ASN A 211 47.48 -20.61 -29.22
N ASN A 212 48.46 -20.63 -30.12
CA ASN A 212 49.13 -21.83 -30.59
C ASN A 212 48.16 -22.93 -31.08
N ILE A 213 47.19 -22.56 -31.91
CA ILE A 213 46.17 -23.49 -32.42
C ILE A 213 46.85 -24.60 -33.22
N GLY A 214 46.54 -25.85 -32.90
CA GLY A 214 47.11 -27.03 -33.57
C GLY A 214 48.64 -27.15 -33.46
N GLY A 215 49.29 -26.47 -32.51
CA GLY A 215 50.75 -26.46 -32.40
C GLY A 215 51.46 -25.65 -33.49
N THR A 216 50.74 -24.77 -34.18
CA THR A 216 51.27 -23.98 -35.30
C THR A 216 51.99 -22.69 -34.87
N GLY A 217 51.87 -22.31 -33.59
CA GLY A 217 52.32 -21.02 -33.08
C GLY A 217 51.45 -19.84 -33.54
N LYS A 218 50.24 -20.10 -34.05
CA LYS A 218 49.30 -19.07 -34.52
C LYS A 218 48.10 -18.96 -33.60
N ASP A 219 47.60 -17.73 -33.49
CA ASP A 219 46.57 -17.37 -32.51
C ASP A 219 45.17 -17.34 -33.11
N ASN A 220 45.01 -17.63 -34.40
CA ASN A 220 43.70 -17.79 -35.02
C ASN A 220 43.71 -18.96 -36.01
N ILE A 221 42.52 -19.50 -36.27
CA ILE A 221 42.33 -20.73 -37.06
C ILE A 221 42.83 -20.54 -38.50
N ASN A 222 42.51 -19.40 -39.12
CA ASN A 222 42.91 -19.12 -40.49
C ASN A 222 44.43 -19.15 -40.66
N ASP A 223 45.15 -18.46 -39.77
CA ASP A 223 46.61 -18.39 -39.83
C ASP A 223 47.26 -19.72 -39.46
N ALA A 224 46.67 -20.48 -38.53
CA ALA A 224 47.11 -21.83 -38.21
C ALA A 224 47.01 -22.75 -39.44
N ILE A 225 45.86 -22.75 -40.13
CA ILE A 225 45.65 -23.53 -41.36
C ILE A 225 46.61 -23.06 -42.45
N LYS A 226 46.74 -21.75 -42.66
CA LYS A 226 47.68 -21.18 -43.62
C LYS A 226 49.11 -21.62 -43.31
N SER A 227 49.51 -21.64 -42.04
CA SER A 227 50.84 -22.11 -41.66
C SER A 227 51.08 -23.58 -41.98
N VAL A 228 50.05 -24.43 -41.88
CA VAL A 228 50.14 -25.84 -42.27
C VAL A 228 50.20 -25.96 -43.79
N ASP A 229 49.35 -25.22 -44.51
CA ASP A 229 49.31 -25.19 -45.97
C ASP A 229 50.64 -24.70 -46.57
N ASP A 230 51.22 -23.62 -46.03
CA ASP A 230 52.53 -23.10 -46.44
C ASP A 230 53.63 -24.17 -46.22
N LYS A 231 53.61 -24.89 -45.08
CA LYS A 231 54.56 -25.98 -44.79
C LYS A 231 54.42 -27.17 -45.73
N VAL A 232 53.18 -27.57 -46.04
CA VAL A 232 52.90 -28.67 -46.98
C VAL A 232 53.34 -28.29 -48.39
N THR A 233 52.94 -27.10 -48.86
CA THR A 233 53.32 -26.57 -50.17
C THR A 233 54.84 -26.50 -50.31
N THR A 234 55.53 -26.00 -49.29
CA THR A 234 57.00 -25.96 -49.26
C THR A 234 57.59 -27.38 -49.31
N GLY A 235 57.12 -28.30 -48.47
CA GLY A 235 57.64 -29.67 -48.42
C GLY A 235 57.46 -30.44 -49.74
N VAL A 236 56.32 -30.27 -50.41
CA VAL A 236 56.06 -30.85 -51.73
C VAL A 236 57.03 -30.27 -52.76
N ASN A 237 57.18 -28.95 -52.80
CA ASN A 237 58.11 -28.28 -53.72
C ASN A 237 59.56 -28.71 -53.48
N ASP A 238 59.97 -28.82 -52.22
CA ASP A 238 61.30 -29.30 -51.83
C ASP A 238 61.54 -30.73 -52.32
N LEU A 239 60.59 -31.63 -52.13
CA LEU A 239 60.73 -33.03 -52.55
C LEU A 239 60.74 -33.17 -54.07
N THR A 240 59.86 -32.45 -54.78
CA THR A 240 59.85 -32.39 -56.24
C THR A 240 61.18 -31.89 -56.77
N ASN A 241 61.76 -30.84 -56.17
CA ASN A 241 63.04 -30.27 -56.59
C ASN A 241 64.25 -31.12 -56.15
N LYS A 242 64.20 -31.82 -55.02
CA LYS A 242 65.27 -32.72 -54.56
C LYS A 242 65.42 -33.96 -55.44
N GLY A 243 64.35 -34.40 -56.10
CA GLY A 243 64.42 -35.43 -57.14
C GLY A 243 65.19 -36.70 -56.73
N LEU A 244 65.83 -37.31 -57.72
CA LEU A 244 66.78 -38.41 -57.57
C LEU A 244 68.03 -38.14 -58.41
N ASN A 245 69.19 -38.50 -57.88
CA ASN A 245 70.45 -38.48 -58.61
C ASN A 245 70.81 -39.91 -59.04
N PHE A 246 71.26 -40.07 -60.29
CA PHE A 246 71.66 -41.34 -60.88
C PHE A 246 73.11 -41.25 -61.36
N ALA A 247 73.97 -42.11 -60.82
CA ALA A 247 75.35 -42.25 -61.23
C ALA A 247 75.52 -43.51 -62.09
N GLY A 248 76.37 -43.44 -63.12
CA GLY A 248 76.79 -44.59 -63.94
C GLY A 248 78.27 -44.91 -63.76
N ASN A 249 78.75 -45.99 -64.39
CA ASN A 249 80.17 -46.41 -64.30
C ASN A 249 81.15 -45.38 -64.91
N ALA A 250 80.67 -44.46 -65.73
CA ALA A 250 81.41 -43.30 -66.27
C ALA A 250 80.43 -42.15 -66.59
N GLY A 251 80.93 -40.91 -66.65
CA GLY A 251 80.14 -39.71 -66.92
C GLY A 251 79.76 -38.93 -65.66
N VAL A 252 78.95 -37.87 -65.84
CA VAL A 252 78.44 -37.05 -64.72
C VAL A 252 77.10 -37.60 -64.23
N ASP A 253 76.86 -37.49 -62.92
CA ASP A 253 75.58 -37.86 -62.32
C ASP A 253 74.43 -37.08 -62.98
N VAL A 254 73.32 -37.78 -63.22
CA VAL A 254 72.11 -37.21 -63.79
C VAL A 254 71.08 -37.01 -62.69
N HIS A 255 70.68 -35.76 -62.48
CA HIS A 255 69.56 -35.44 -61.62
C HIS A 255 68.24 -35.51 -62.40
N ARG A 256 67.21 -36.09 -61.80
CA ARG A 256 65.83 -36.04 -62.30
C ARG A 256 64.91 -35.62 -61.17
N LYS A 257 64.12 -34.58 -61.40
CA LYS A 257 63.04 -34.23 -60.47
C LYS A 257 62.02 -35.36 -60.40
N LEU A 258 61.28 -35.44 -59.29
CA LEU A 258 60.20 -36.43 -59.20
C LEU A 258 59.17 -36.18 -60.30
N GLY A 259 58.82 -37.24 -61.04
CA GLY A 259 57.93 -37.18 -62.20
C GLY A 259 58.63 -36.95 -63.54
N GLU A 260 59.91 -36.61 -63.56
CA GLU A 260 60.68 -36.57 -64.82
C GLU A 260 61.04 -37.97 -65.31
N LYS A 261 60.99 -38.18 -66.63
CA LYS A 261 61.38 -39.45 -67.24
C LYS A 261 62.90 -39.57 -67.35
N LEU A 262 63.47 -40.67 -66.84
CA LEU A 262 64.84 -41.09 -67.13
C LEU A 262 64.83 -42.10 -68.28
N ASN A 263 65.50 -41.79 -69.39
CA ASN A 263 65.73 -42.75 -70.46
C ASN A 263 67.11 -43.41 -70.25
N ILE A 264 67.16 -44.74 -70.22
CA ILE A 264 68.39 -45.53 -70.09
C ILE A 264 68.58 -46.32 -71.38
N VAL A 265 69.75 -46.19 -72.01
CA VAL A 265 70.15 -47.01 -73.16
C VAL A 265 71.29 -47.89 -72.69
N GLY A 266 71.05 -49.20 -72.56
CA GLY A 266 72.08 -50.16 -72.15
C GLY A 266 73.00 -50.52 -73.33
N GLY A 267 74.30 -50.63 -73.07
CA GLY A 267 75.27 -51.25 -73.98
C GLY A 267 75.85 -52.48 -73.31
N ALA A 268 75.39 -53.67 -73.68
CA ALA A 268 76.09 -54.90 -73.32
C ALA A 268 77.38 -54.95 -74.16
N ASP A 269 78.54 -55.11 -73.52
CA ASP A 269 79.75 -55.50 -74.25
C ASP A 269 79.59 -56.99 -74.61
N ALA A 270 79.45 -57.27 -75.90
CA ALA A 270 79.24 -58.64 -76.40
C ALA A 270 80.42 -59.59 -76.05
N ALA A 271 81.57 -59.06 -75.62
CA ALA A 271 82.75 -59.84 -75.25
C ALA A 271 82.74 -60.38 -73.80
N THR A 272 81.82 -59.93 -72.93
CA THR A 272 81.78 -60.35 -71.50
C THR A 272 80.44 -60.96 -71.09
N ALA A 273 79.59 -61.35 -72.04
CA ALA A 273 78.39 -62.13 -71.74
C ALA A 273 78.80 -63.59 -71.48
N GLU A 274 78.80 -64.02 -70.22
CA GLU A 274 78.79 -65.45 -69.89
C GLU A 274 77.35 -65.99 -70.05
N ASP A 275 77.24 -67.20 -70.60
CA ASP A 275 76.00 -67.96 -70.85
C ASP A 275 75.34 -68.44 -69.53
#